data_AF-A0A7L7M7I7-F1
#
_entry.id   AF-A0A7L7M7I7-F1
#
_cell.length_a   1.000
_cell.length_b   1.000
_cell.length_c   1.000
_cell.angle_alpha   90.00
_cell.angle_beta   90.00
_cell.angle_gamma   90.00
#
_symmetry.space_group_name_H-M   'P 1'
#
loop_
_entity.id
_entity.type
_entity.pdbx_description
1 polymer ?
#
loop_
_entity_poly.entity_id
_entity_poly.type
_entity_poly.pdbx_seq_one_letter_code
_entity_poly.pdbx_strand_id
1 'polypeptide(L)'
;MKKAGNNANELAGRLNADGKHAEDDTAHAVKALKGEHWHGALGSTLDTVLDTWSRQTASLVRKCRDIHSKCTATADNYTRTERENTAAFSTTTKQSPFG
;
A
#
# COMPACT_ATOMS: atom_id res chain seq x y z
N MET A 1 -1.52 -15.29 3.69
CA MET A 1 -2.09 -14.14 2.97
C MET A 1 -2.47 -12.97 3.88
N LYS A 2 -3.31 -13.14 4.92
CA LYS A 2 -3.71 -12.04 5.84
C LYS A 2 -2.53 -11.30 6.50
N LYS A 3 -1.51 -12.02 6.98
CA LYS A 3 -0.28 -11.42 7.53
C LYS A 3 0.45 -10.52 6.52
N ALA A 4 0.62 -10.99 5.27
CA ALA A 4 1.27 -10.20 4.22
C ALA A 4 0.45 -8.94 3.86
N GLY A 5 -0.87 -9.06 3.79
CA GLY A 5 -1.75 -7.91 3.60
C GLY A 5 -1.64 -6.91 4.74
N ASN A 6 -1.66 -7.36 6.01
CA ASN A 6 -1.55 -6.47 7.16
C ASN A 6 -0.20 -5.74 7.19
N ASN A 7 0.90 -6.45 6.91
CA ASN A 7 2.23 -5.84 6.82
C ASN A 7 2.30 -4.79 5.70
N ALA A 8 1.66 -5.05 4.54
CA ALA A 8 1.60 -4.07 3.45
C ALA A 8 0.80 -2.83 3.87
N ASN A 9 -0.28 -2.98 4.63
CA ASN A 9 -1.05 -1.84 5.13
C ASN A 9 -0.28 -1.02 6.19
N GLU A 10 0.45 -1.70 7.09
CA GLU A 10 1.32 -1.03 8.05
C GLU A 10 2.43 -0.24 7.33
N LEU A 11 3.08 -0.86 6.33
CA LEU A 11 4.08 -0.20 5.51
C LEU A 11 3.50 1.01 4.76
N ALA A 12 2.26 0.92 4.25
CA ALA A 12 1.58 2.06 3.64
C ALA A 12 1.38 3.21 4.63
N GLY A 13 1.03 2.90 5.89
CA GLY A 13 0.89 3.90 6.95
C GLY A 13 2.21 4.60 7.26
N ARG A 14 3.29 3.83 7.46
CA ARG A 14 4.64 4.35 7.72
C ARG A 14 5.14 5.20 6.55
N LEU A 15 5.06 4.70 5.32
CA LEU A 15 5.46 5.45 4.13
C LEU A 15 4.71 6.77 3.96
N ASN A 16 3.44 6.80 4.32
CA ASN A 16 2.66 8.02 4.25
C ASN A 16 3.10 9.04 5.31
N ALA A 17 3.46 8.60 6.51
CA ALA A 17 3.96 9.47 7.57
C ALA A 17 5.38 9.95 7.27
N ASP A 18 6.30 9.02 7.03
CA ASP A 18 7.73 9.30 6.79
C ASP A 18 7.92 10.10 5.49
N GLY A 19 7.19 9.73 4.44
CA GLY A 19 7.26 10.42 3.16
C GLY A 19 6.73 11.85 3.23
N LYS A 20 5.69 12.11 4.05
CA LYS A 20 5.20 13.46 4.33
C LYS A 20 6.21 14.27 5.13
N HIS A 21 6.85 13.64 6.13
CA HIS A 21 7.88 14.33 6.90
C HIS A 21 9.08 14.73 6.03
N ALA A 22 9.53 13.84 5.15
CA ALA A 22 10.59 14.13 4.19
C ALA A 22 10.19 15.21 3.17
N GLU A 23 8.92 15.25 2.76
CA GLU A 23 8.38 16.33 1.91
C GLU A 23 8.43 17.68 2.63
N ASP A 24 7.99 17.74 3.88
CA ASP A 24 8.01 18.96 4.70
C ASP A 24 9.45 19.46 4.94
N ASP A 25 10.38 18.56 5.30
CA ASP A 25 11.79 18.90 5.51
C ASP A 25 12.45 19.40 4.22
N THR A 26 12.16 18.74 3.10
CA THR A 26 12.68 19.14 1.79
C THR A 26 12.10 20.49 1.39
N ALA A 27 10.79 20.71 1.54
CA ALA A 27 10.16 22.00 1.26
C ALA A 27 10.75 23.15 2.11
N HIS A 28 11.02 22.88 3.39
CA HIS A 28 11.72 23.81 4.29
C HIS A 28 13.14 24.10 3.80
N ALA A 29 13.92 23.08 3.44
CA ALA A 29 15.27 23.25 2.91
C ALA A 29 15.26 24.06 1.60
N VAL A 30 14.34 23.77 0.68
CA VAL A 30 14.16 24.52 -0.58
C VAL A 30 13.84 25.99 -0.29
N LYS A 31 12.94 26.26 0.67
CA LYS A 31 12.59 27.63 1.05
C LYS A 31 13.76 28.38 1.66
N ALA A 32 14.54 27.74 2.52
CA ALA A 32 15.76 28.33 3.11
C ALA A 32 16.80 28.65 2.01
N LEU A 33 17.05 27.71 1.10
CA LEU A 33 18.01 27.88 0.01
C LEU A 33 17.61 28.96 -0.99
N LYS A 34 16.30 29.10 -1.30
CA LYS A 34 15.77 30.18 -2.17
C LYS A 34 16.02 31.58 -1.59
N GLY A 35 16.02 31.74 -0.25
CA GLY A 35 16.33 33.01 0.40
C GLY A 35 17.83 33.36 0.37
N GLU A 36 18.71 32.35 0.32
CA GLU A 36 20.16 32.48 0.44
C GLU A 36 20.90 32.21 -0.88
N HIS A 37 20.46 32.81 -2.00
CA HIS A 37 21.21 32.90 -3.28
C HIS A 37 20.83 31.89 -4.38
N TRP A 38 19.91 30.95 -4.17
CA TRP A 38 19.53 29.97 -5.21
C TRP A 38 18.39 30.47 -6.11
N HIS A 39 18.73 31.26 -7.12
CA HIS A 39 17.80 31.81 -8.13
C HIS A 39 17.97 31.06 -9.47
N GLY A 40 16.88 30.80 -10.18
CA GLY A 40 16.91 30.18 -11.52
C GLY A 40 16.77 28.65 -11.54
N ALA A 41 17.54 27.98 -12.40
CA ALA A 41 17.36 26.55 -12.74
C ALA A 41 17.42 25.60 -11.53
N LEU A 42 18.29 25.90 -10.56
CA LEU A 42 18.50 25.04 -9.39
C LEU A 42 17.30 25.00 -8.44
N GLY A 43 16.63 26.14 -8.23
CA GLY A 43 15.39 26.20 -7.46
C GLY A 43 14.26 25.42 -8.15
N SER A 44 14.17 25.51 -9.48
CA SER A 44 13.22 24.72 -10.29
C SER A 44 13.51 23.21 -10.22
N THR A 45 14.79 22.81 -10.23
CA THR A 45 15.18 21.40 -10.09
C THR A 45 14.79 20.85 -8.73
N LEU A 46 15.00 21.63 -7.66
CA LEU A 46 14.59 21.24 -6.31
C LEU A 46 13.07 21.08 -6.16
N ASP A 47 12.29 22.02 -6.71
CA ASP A 47 10.82 21.89 -6.74
C ASP A 47 10.39 20.62 -7.51
N THR A 48 11.10 20.27 -8.59
CA THR A 48 10.84 19.04 -9.37
C THR A 48 11.17 17.78 -8.57
N VAL A 49 12.26 17.78 -7.81
CA VAL A 49 12.63 16.67 -6.92
C VAL A 49 11.55 16.47 -5.86
N LEU A 50 11.04 17.55 -5.28
CA LEU A 50 9.96 17.51 -4.29
C LEU A 50 8.67 16.92 -4.88
N ASP A 51 8.22 17.40 -6.04
CA ASP A 51 7.04 16.87 -6.74
C ASP A 51 7.22 15.38 -7.09
N THR A 52 8.42 15.00 -7.56
CA THR A 52 8.73 13.60 -7.88
C THR A 52 8.67 12.71 -6.63
N TRP A 53 9.26 13.15 -5.52
CA TRP A 53 9.21 12.43 -4.24
C TRP A 53 7.77 12.24 -3.75
N SER A 54 6.98 13.31 -3.75
CA SER A 54 5.58 13.27 -3.33
C SER A 54 4.77 12.27 -4.17
N ARG A 55 4.94 12.30 -5.51
CA ARG A 55 4.29 11.34 -6.43
C ARG A 55 4.71 9.90 -6.20
N GLN A 56 6.01 9.66 -6.00
CA GLN A 56 6.54 8.31 -5.79
C GLN A 56 6.05 7.72 -4.46
N THR A 57 6.07 8.52 -3.38
CA THR A 57 5.53 8.14 -2.08
C THR A 57 4.04 7.80 -2.18
N ALA A 58 3.24 8.69 -2.79
CA ALA A 58 1.81 8.45 -2.97
C ALA A 58 1.53 7.21 -3.85
N SER A 59 2.36 6.95 -4.86
CA SER A 59 2.27 5.74 -5.68
C SER A 59 2.56 4.48 -4.87
N LEU A 60 3.60 4.49 -4.04
CA LEU A 60 3.98 3.35 -3.23
C LEU A 60 2.91 3.04 -2.15
N VAL A 61 2.40 4.07 -1.48
CA VAL A 61 1.28 3.95 -0.53
C VAL A 61 0.07 3.29 -1.19
N ARG A 62 -0.29 3.73 -2.40
CA ARG A 62 -1.40 3.12 -3.17
C ARG A 62 -1.14 1.66 -3.50
N LYS A 63 0.06 1.31 -3.96
CA LYS A 63 0.43 -0.09 -4.26
C LYS A 63 0.37 -0.97 -3.01
N CYS A 64 0.86 -0.49 -1.88
CA CYS A 64 0.80 -1.23 -0.61
C CYS A 64 -0.66 -1.49 -0.16
N ARG A 65 -1.55 -0.50 -0.32
CA ARG A 65 -3.00 -0.66 -0.05
C ARG A 65 -3.66 -1.64 -1.02
N ASP A 66 -3.30 -1.62 -2.30
CA ASP A 66 -3.79 -2.57 -3.29
C ASP A 66 -3.35 -4.01 -2.97
N ILE A 67 -2.09 -4.20 -2.58
CA ILE A 67 -1.58 -5.50 -2.10
C ILE A 67 -2.38 -5.96 -0.87
N HIS A 68 -2.63 -5.08 0.11
CA HIS A 68 -3.46 -5.41 1.27
C HIS A 68 -4.85 -5.91 0.84
N SER A 69 -5.54 -5.16 0.00
CA SER A 69 -6.88 -5.50 -0.51
C SER A 69 -6.89 -6.87 -1.19
N LYS A 70 -5.94 -7.11 -2.10
CA LYS A 70 -5.81 -8.39 -2.81
C LYS A 70 -5.50 -9.55 -1.87
N CYS A 71 -4.59 -9.37 -0.91
CA CYS A 71 -4.28 -10.41 0.07
C CYS A 71 -5.48 -10.77 0.95
N THR A 72 -6.27 -9.78 1.37
CA THR A 72 -7.49 -9.97 2.16
C THR A 72 -8.55 -10.69 1.32
N ALA A 73 -8.84 -10.20 0.11
CA ALA A 73 -9.79 -10.82 -0.80
C ALA A 73 -9.44 -12.28 -1.11
N THR A 74 -8.16 -12.58 -1.38
CA THR A 74 -7.71 -13.96 -1.63
C THR A 74 -7.89 -14.84 -0.39
N ALA A 75 -7.60 -14.33 0.81
CA ALA A 75 -7.78 -15.11 2.03
C ALA A 75 -9.25 -15.39 2.35
N ASP A 76 -10.12 -14.42 2.08
CA ASP A 76 -11.56 -14.58 2.30
C ASP A 76 -12.19 -15.51 1.25
N ASN A 77 -11.77 -15.39 -0.02
CA ASN A 77 -12.15 -16.32 -1.08
C ASN A 77 -11.73 -17.76 -0.75
N TYR A 78 -10.49 -17.97 -0.30
CA TYR A 78 -10.01 -19.29 0.11
C TYR A 78 -10.88 -19.87 1.24
N THR A 79 -11.15 -19.08 2.27
CA THR A 79 -12.01 -19.51 3.39
C THR A 79 -13.43 -19.85 2.95
N ARG A 80 -13.99 -19.08 2.00
CA ARG A 80 -15.32 -19.34 1.44
C ARG A 80 -15.32 -20.65 0.65
N THR A 81 -14.35 -20.85 -0.24
CA THR A 81 -14.24 -22.07 -1.05
C THR A 81 -14.05 -23.31 -0.18
N GLU A 82 -13.23 -23.25 0.87
CA GLU A 82 -13.08 -24.37 1.82
C GLU A 82 -14.41 -24.71 2.53
N ARG A 83 -15.20 -23.71 2.91
CA ARG A 83 -16.54 -23.92 3.51
C ARG A 83 -17.51 -24.54 2.52
N GLU A 84 -17.56 -24.02 1.29
CA GLU A 84 -18.41 -24.53 0.22
C GLU A 84 -18.05 -25.98 -0.13
N ASN A 85 -16.76 -26.29 -0.26
CA ASN A 85 -16.27 -27.65 -0.50
C ASN A 85 -16.63 -28.60 0.66
N THR A 86 -16.44 -28.16 1.91
CA THR A 86 -16.80 -28.95 3.10
C THR A 86 -18.30 -29.24 3.15
N ALA A 87 -19.14 -28.24 2.85
CA ALA A 87 -20.59 -28.40 2.81
C ALA A 87 -21.04 -29.34 1.69
N ALA A 88 -20.44 -29.22 0.49
CA ALA A 88 -20.69 -30.12 -0.63
C ALA A 88 -20.31 -31.56 -0.29
N PHE A 89 -19.12 -31.78 0.27
CA PHE A 89 -18.66 -33.11 0.70
C PHE A 89 -19.55 -33.73 1.78
N SER A 90 -19.99 -32.92 2.75
CA SER A 90 -20.93 -33.34 3.80
C SER A 90 -22.31 -33.73 3.25
N THR A 91 -22.72 -33.12 2.14
CA THR A 91 -23.99 -33.44 1.48
C THR A 91 -23.87 -34.74 0.68
N THR A 92 -22.77 -34.91 -0.07
CA THR A 92 -22.48 -36.14 -0.82
C THR A 92 -22.35 -37.36 0.09
N THR A 93 -21.72 -37.22 1.25
CA THR A 93 -21.60 -38.31 2.23
C THR A 93 -22.95 -38.72 2.83
N LYS A 94 -23.87 -37.77 3.06
CA LYS A 94 -25.24 -38.05 3.52
C LYS A 94 -26.14 -38.68 2.45
N GLN A 95 -25.86 -38.43 1.16
CA GLN A 95 -26.61 -39.01 0.04
C GLN A 95 -25.99 -40.29 -0.53
N SER A 96 -24.93 -40.82 0.10
CA SER A 96 -24.30 -42.06 -0.34
C SER A 96 -25.29 -43.23 -0.25
N PRO A 97 -25.51 -44.01 -1.34
CA PRO A 97 -26.42 -45.15 -1.36
C PRO A 97 -25.90 -46.36 -0.56
N PHE A 98 -24.74 -46.21 0.09
CA PHE A 98 -24.12 -47.21 0.97
C PHE A 98 -24.10 -46.77 2.44
N GLY A 99 -24.84 -45.71 2.79
CA GLY A 99 -25.14 -45.34 4.18
C GLY A 99 -26.32 -46.12 4.73
#